data_AF-A0A6J0CYD7-F1
#
_entry.id   AF-A0A6J0CYD7-F1
#
_cell.length_a   1.000
_cell.length_b   1.000
_cell.length_c   1.000
_cell.angle_alpha   90.00
_cell.angle_beta   90.00
_cell.angle_gamma   90.00
#
_symmetry.space_group_name_H-M   'P 1'
#
loop_
_entity.id
_entity.type
_entity.pdbx_description
1 polymer ?
#
loop_
_entity_poly.entity_id
_entity_poly.type
_entity_poly.pdbx_seq_one_letter_code
_entity_poly.pdbx_strand_id
1 'polypeptide(L)'
;MPLIKQLAYSPTMCQMYAAEALSPIRNKYPETYIIHYMDDILLAGRTQEQVLQTYADLQQALASAGLVTAPEKVQQKMPYQYLGYTIQQVGIAPQKLQFKIAELPTLHQWQKFLGEIQWLRSTFQIPTGDIKPLYDILKGDSSPTSLWELTPEAKAALAQVEQALLDLHVQQVDYGRPLQLLVLPSKFSPTGMFWQTGPIYWVHLSASPTKVLNPYYELVIQLLWRAKELTLATFGKMFDNLVLPYVQEMIDTLQKEHESWCLFLCTFYSQIDNHYPKHELIESFKVCSFIFPRLVTQSPLHNARTVFTDASGNGYAVVVSENITEHVSTSNMSAQQAELFALQLALQMFPTEDLNIYTDSCYVAKAIMVTETAPYIG
;
A
#
# COMPACT_ATOMS: atom_id res chain seq x y z
N MET A 1 -13.12 -29.59 30.02
CA MET A 1 -13.66 -28.35 30.63
C MET A 1 -14.41 -27.60 29.53
N PRO A 2 -15.73 -27.36 29.63
CA PRO A 2 -16.46 -26.70 28.56
C PRO A 2 -16.03 -25.22 28.53
N LEU A 3 -15.32 -24.85 27.46
CA LEU A 3 -14.90 -23.49 27.20
C LEU A 3 -16.14 -22.63 26.91
N ILE A 4 -16.44 -21.70 27.82
CA ILE A 4 -17.52 -20.73 27.66
C ILE A 4 -17.08 -19.78 26.54
N LYS A 5 -17.72 -19.89 25.37
CA LYS A 5 -17.43 -19.11 24.14
C LYS A 5 -17.59 -17.59 24.30
N GLN A 6 -18.03 -17.10 25.46
CA GLN A 6 -18.36 -15.69 25.74
C GLN A 6 -17.44 -15.01 26.77
N LEU A 7 -16.40 -15.67 27.29
CA LEU A 7 -15.40 -15.01 28.12
C LEU A 7 -14.38 -14.27 27.24
N ALA A 8 -14.14 -12.99 27.51
CA ALA A 8 -13.19 -12.15 26.76
C ALA A 8 -11.77 -12.76 26.65
N TYR A 9 -11.37 -13.59 27.62
CA TYR A 9 -10.05 -14.25 27.66
C TYR A 9 -10.01 -15.64 27.00
N SER A 10 -11.14 -16.14 26.51
CA SER A 10 -11.27 -17.47 25.92
C SER A 10 -10.26 -17.73 24.79
N PRO A 11 -10.05 -16.81 23.81
CA PRO A 11 -9.07 -17.03 22.74
C PRO A 11 -7.64 -17.19 23.26
N THR A 12 -7.21 -16.33 24.19
CA THR A 12 -5.86 -16.38 24.76
C THR A 12 -5.63 -17.67 25.52
N MET A 13 -6.59 -18.10 26.35
CA MET A 13 -6.48 -19.35 27.10
C MET A 13 -6.45 -20.57 26.17
N CYS A 14 -7.30 -20.61 25.14
CA CYS A 14 -7.28 -21.67 24.13
C CYS A 14 -5.93 -21.75 23.41
N GLN A 15 -5.41 -20.61 22.96
CA GLN A 15 -4.14 -20.53 22.26
C GLN A 15 -2.99 -21.01 23.14
N MET A 16 -2.95 -20.59 24.42
CA MET A 16 -1.93 -21.02 25.38
C MET A 16 -2.00 -22.51 25.67
N TYR A 17 -3.21 -23.04 25.88
CA TYR A 17 -3.41 -24.46 26.13
C TYR A 17 -2.98 -25.33 24.94
N ALA A 18 -3.37 -24.93 23.72
CA ALA A 18 -2.90 -25.61 22.51
C ALA A 18 -1.38 -25.51 22.38
N ALA A 19 -0.78 -24.34 22.63
CA ALA A 19 0.66 -24.15 22.57
C ALA A 19 1.41 -25.07 23.55
N GLU A 20 0.89 -25.25 24.77
CA GLU A 20 1.44 -26.13 25.79
C GLU A 20 1.41 -27.60 25.35
N ALA A 21 0.27 -28.06 24.81
CA ALA A 21 0.13 -29.40 24.26
C ALA A 21 1.10 -29.68 23.08
N LEU A 22 1.42 -28.65 22.29
CA LEU A 22 2.34 -28.74 21.16
C LEU A 22 3.82 -28.67 21.55
N SER A 23 4.14 -28.13 22.74
CA SER A 23 5.52 -27.86 23.18
C SER A 23 6.44 -29.10 23.16
N PRO A 24 6.02 -30.28 23.66
CA PRO A 24 6.87 -31.48 23.60
C PRO A 24 7.20 -31.91 22.16
N ILE A 25 6.26 -31.73 21.23
CA ILE A 25 6.43 -32.13 19.83
C ILE A 25 7.37 -31.16 19.11
N ARG A 26 7.27 -29.85 19.39
CA ARG A 26 8.22 -28.85 18.89
C ARG A 26 9.64 -29.15 19.33
N ASN A 27 9.84 -29.55 20.57
CA ASN A 27 11.16 -29.91 21.10
C ASN A 27 11.69 -31.22 20.48
N LYS A 28 10.81 -32.18 20.19
CA LYS A 28 11.17 -33.45 19.56
C LYS A 28 11.53 -33.31 18.08
N TYR A 29 10.88 -32.39 17.37
CA TYR A 29 11.05 -32.17 15.93
C TYR A 29 11.46 -30.72 15.61
N PRO A 30 12.68 -30.29 16.02
CA PRO A 30 13.12 -28.90 15.83
C PRO A 30 13.24 -28.49 14.35
N GLU A 31 13.40 -29.46 13.45
CA GLU A 31 13.52 -29.25 12.00
C GLU A 31 12.16 -29.22 11.27
N THR A 32 11.04 -29.45 11.97
CA THR A 32 9.69 -29.38 11.41
C THR A 32 9.03 -28.09 11.90
N TYR A 33 8.57 -27.25 10.98
CA TYR A 33 7.74 -26.10 11.33
C TYR A 33 6.36 -26.58 11.81
N ILE A 34 6.00 -26.22 13.04
CA ILE A 34 4.71 -26.50 13.68
C ILE A 34 4.01 -25.18 14.00
N ILE A 35 3.31 -24.66 12.99
CA ILE A 35 2.62 -23.37 13.06
C ILE A 35 1.19 -23.64 13.52
N HIS A 36 0.76 -22.95 14.57
CA HIS A 36 -0.61 -23.08 15.08
C HIS A 36 -1.24 -21.70 15.20
N TYR A 37 -2.51 -21.62 14.82
CA TYR A 37 -3.32 -20.42 14.97
C TYR A 37 -4.73 -20.88 15.32
N MET A 38 -5.18 -20.56 16.53
CA MET A 38 -6.45 -21.05 17.07
C MET A 38 -6.54 -22.58 16.98
N ASP A 39 -7.49 -23.11 16.21
CA ASP A 39 -7.72 -24.53 15.98
C ASP A 39 -7.00 -25.11 14.75
N ASP A 40 -6.36 -24.28 13.93
CA ASP A 40 -5.62 -24.71 12.75
C ASP A 40 -4.13 -24.95 13.07
N ILE A 41 -3.61 -26.11 12.64
CA ILE A 41 -2.19 -26.48 12.76
C ILE A 41 -1.64 -26.82 11.37
N LEU A 42 -0.56 -26.15 10.98
CA LEU A 42 0.22 -26.43 9.77
C LEU A 42 1.55 -27.09 10.14
N LEU A 43 1.83 -28.23 9.51
CA LEU A 43 3.10 -28.94 9.60
C LEU A 43 3.86 -28.81 8.28
N ALA A 44 5.10 -28.33 8.33
CA ALA A 44 5.98 -28.27 7.17
C ALA A 44 7.39 -28.74 7.53
N GLY A 45 7.94 -29.63 6.74
CA GLY A 45 9.27 -30.21 6.96
C GLY A 45 9.99 -30.44 5.64
N ARG A 46 11.26 -30.87 5.70
CA ARG A 46 12.09 -31.06 4.50
C ARG A 46 11.64 -32.26 3.66
N THR A 47 11.10 -33.29 4.31
CA THR A 47 10.61 -34.52 3.65
C THR A 47 9.20 -34.87 4.13
N GLN A 48 8.45 -35.54 3.26
CA GLN A 48 7.10 -36.01 3.60
C GLN A 48 7.10 -37.00 4.76
N GLU A 49 8.09 -37.89 4.82
CA GLU A 49 8.24 -38.88 5.90
C GLU A 49 8.41 -38.19 7.27
N GLN A 50 9.25 -37.17 7.35
CA GLN A 50 9.44 -36.37 8.56
C GLN A 50 8.11 -35.73 9.03
N VAL A 51 7.34 -35.17 8.11
CA VAL A 51 6.04 -34.56 8.41
C VAL A 51 5.04 -35.61 8.90
N LEU A 52 4.96 -36.78 8.26
CA LEU A 52 4.07 -37.87 8.66
C LEU A 52 4.42 -38.42 10.05
N GLN A 53 5.71 -38.57 10.35
CA GLN A 53 6.18 -38.99 11.67
C GLN A 53 5.85 -37.93 12.74
N THR A 54 6.07 -36.65 12.44
CA THR A 54 5.70 -35.54 13.32
C THR A 54 4.19 -35.52 13.57
N TYR A 55 3.39 -35.77 12.54
CA TYR A 55 1.94 -35.81 12.61
C TYR A 55 1.42 -36.96 13.51
N ALA A 56 1.99 -38.16 13.41
CA ALA A 56 1.59 -39.29 14.24
C ALA A 56 1.79 -39.00 15.75
N ASP A 57 2.96 -38.46 16.11
CA ASP A 57 3.25 -38.08 17.49
C ASP A 57 2.40 -36.89 17.96
N LEU A 58 2.15 -35.93 17.06
CA LEU A 58 1.26 -34.81 17.31
C LEU A 58 -0.15 -35.28 17.68
N GLN A 59 -0.72 -36.21 16.92
CA GLN A 59 -2.06 -36.74 17.20
C GLN A 59 -2.13 -37.39 18.59
N GLN A 60 -1.09 -38.13 18.98
CA GLN A 60 -1.03 -38.75 20.31
C GLN A 60 -0.93 -37.70 21.43
N ALA A 61 -0.10 -36.67 21.25
CA ALA A 61 0.04 -35.58 22.22
C ALA A 61 -1.27 -34.78 22.37
N LEU A 62 -1.92 -34.43 21.26
CA LEU A 62 -3.21 -33.74 21.28
C LEU A 62 -4.28 -34.60 21.98
N ALA A 63 -4.38 -35.89 21.65
CA ALA A 63 -5.32 -36.80 22.29
C ALA A 63 -5.07 -36.93 23.81
N SER A 64 -3.80 -36.99 24.23
CA SER A 64 -3.41 -37.04 25.64
C SER A 64 -3.78 -35.75 26.39
N ALA A 65 -3.77 -34.60 25.69
CA ALA A 65 -4.25 -33.31 26.19
C ALA A 65 -5.78 -33.12 26.03
N GLY A 66 -6.53 -34.14 25.60
CA GLY A 66 -7.97 -34.08 25.41
C GLY A 66 -8.42 -33.26 24.20
N LEU A 67 -7.52 -32.95 23.26
CA LEU A 67 -7.80 -32.27 22.00
C LEU A 67 -8.03 -33.32 20.89
N VAL A 68 -9.18 -33.23 20.22
CA VAL A 68 -9.58 -34.19 19.18
C VAL A 68 -9.38 -33.57 17.80
N THR A 69 -8.63 -34.26 16.95
CA THR A 69 -8.51 -33.90 15.52
C THR A 69 -9.62 -34.59 14.73
N ALA A 70 -10.40 -33.83 13.97
CA ALA A 70 -11.41 -34.36 13.05
C ALA A 70 -10.71 -34.92 11.79
N PRO A 71 -10.72 -36.25 11.55
CA PRO A 71 -9.97 -36.86 10.45
C PRO A 71 -10.34 -36.30 9.07
N GLU A 72 -11.60 -35.92 8.88
CA GLU A 72 -12.13 -35.33 7.64
C GLU A 72 -11.59 -33.93 7.34
N LYS A 73 -11.05 -33.22 8.33
CA LYS A 73 -10.43 -31.90 8.16
C LYS A 73 -8.92 -31.97 7.87
N VAL A 74 -8.31 -33.16 7.98
CA VAL A 74 -6.87 -33.33 7.80
C VAL A 74 -6.53 -33.30 6.31
N GLN A 75 -5.72 -32.32 5.92
CA GLN A 75 -5.28 -32.15 4.54
C GLN A 75 -3.89 -32.75 4.34
N GLN A 76 -3.78 -33.81 3.54
CA GLN A 76 -2.51 -34.52 3.29
C GLN A 76 -1.94 -34.29 1.88
N LYS A 77 -2.73 -33.73 0.96
CA LYS A 77 -2.33 -33.48 -0.43
C LYS A 77 -2.56 -32.03 -0.80
N MET A 78 -1.67 -31.49 -1.63
CA MET A 78 -1.82 -30.17 -2.25
C MET A 78 -3.07 -30.09 -3.14
N PRO A 79 -3.67 -28.90 -3.29
CA PRO A 79 -3.33 -27.66 -2.58
C PRO A 79 -3.84 -27.67 -1.13
N TYR A 80 -3.09 -27.04 -0.21
CA TYR A 80 -3.48 -26.94 1.20
C TYR A 80 -4.23 -25.63 1.46
N GLN A 81 -5.23 -25.67 2.34
CA GLN A 81 -5.96 -24.50 2.83
C GLN A 81 -5.50 -24.14 4.23
N TYR A 82 -5.07 -22.89 4.44
CA TYR A 82 -4.61 -22.38 5.72
C TYR A 82 -4.88 -20.89 5.85
N LEU A 83 -5.60 -20.46 6.90
CA LEU A 83 -5.88 -19.05 7.21
C LEU A 83 -6.43 -18.22 6.03
N GLY A 84 -7.33 -18.82 5.24
CA GLY A 84 -7.93 -18.16 4.07
C GLY A 84 -7.06 -18.17 2.81
N TYR A 85 -5.88 -18.79 2.84
CA TYR A 85 -5.02 -18.98 1.69
C TYR A 85 -5.01 -20.43 1.21
N THR A 86 -4.86 -20.58 -0.10
CA THR A 86 -4.50 -21.81 -0.80
C THR A 86 -3.00 -21.84 -1.03
N ILE A 87 -2.31 -22.74 -0.35
CA ILE A 87 -0.88 -23.02 -0.52
C ILE A 87 -0.72 -24.00 -1.68
N GLN A 88 0.13 -23.63 -2.64
CA GLN A 88 0.44 -24.41 -3.83
C GLN A 88 1.94 -24.79 -3.83
N GLN A 89 2.37 -25.57 -4.82
CA GLN A 89 3.79 -25.94 -4.96
C GLN A 89 4.69 -24.71 -5.14
N VAL A 90 4.23 -23.74 -5.93
CA VAL A 90 4.97 -22.53 -6.22
C VAL A 90 4.11 -21.36 -5.79
N GLY A 91 4.14 -21.00 -4.50
CA GLY A 91 3.45 -19.81 -4.00
C GLY A 91 2.18 -20.05 -3.19
N ILE A 92 1.46 -18.96 -2.95
CA ILE A 92 0.17 -18.91 -2.27
C ILE A 92 -0.80 -18.04 -3.09
N ALA A 93 -2.06 -18.44 -3.07
CA ALA A 93 -3.16 -17.68 -3.61
C ALA A 93 -4.24 -17.57 -2.53
N PRO A 94 -4.94 -16.45 -2.39
CA PRO A 94 -6.09 -16.36 -1.51
C PRO A 94 -7.18 -17.36 -1.94
N GLN A 95 -7.95 -17.85 -0.98
CA GLN A 95 -9.10 -18.69 -1.29
C GLN A 95 -10.08 -17.93 -2.19
N LYS A 96 -10.72 -18.66 -3.11
CA LYS A 96 -11.64 -18.09 -4.08
C LYS A 96 -12.71 -17.27 -3.37
N LEU A 97 -12.65 -15.96 -3.55
CA LEU A 97 -13.68 -15.06 -3.08
C LEU A 97 -14.97 -15.34 -3.85
N GLN A 98 -16.05 -15.65 -3.14
CA GLN A 98 -17.37 -15.81 -3.73
C GLN A 98 -18.15 -14.49 -3.62
N PHE A 99 -17.76 -13.50 -4.43
CA PHE A 99 -18.57 -12.30 -4.62
C PHE A 99 -19.15 -12.29 -6.01
N LYS A 100 -20.48 -12.23 -6.07
CA LYS A 100 -21.15 -11.70 -7.24
C LYS A 100 -21.27 -10.21 -7.02
N ILE A 101 -20.38 -9.44 -7.63
CA ILE A 101 -20.38 -7.99 -7.42
C ILE A 101 -21.68 -7.35 -7.91
N ALA A 102 -22.34 -7.96 -8.91
CA ALA A 102 -23.70 -7.63 -9.34
C ALA A 102 -24.77 -7.74 -8.22
N GLU A 103 -24.45 -8.34 -7.08
CA GLU A 103 -25.33 -8.55 -5.92
C GLU A 103 -24.87 -7.76 -4.68
N LEU A 104 -24.11 -6.65 -4.84
CA LEU A 104 -23.76 -5.72 -3.74
C LEU A 104 -24.64 -4.43 -3.77
N PRO A 105 -25.95 -4.50 -3.51
CA PRO A 105 -26.81 -3.32 -3.54
C PRO A 105 -26.60 -2.36 -2.37
N THR A 106 -26.16 -2.84 -1.19
CA THR A 106 -26.16 -2.04 0.04
C THR A 106 -24.77 -1.59 0.50
N LEU A 107 -24.71 -0.49 1.26
CA LEU A 107 -23.48 0.00 1.90
C LEU A 107 -22.77 -1.09 2.71
N HIS A 108 -23.50 -1.88 3.50
CA HIS A 108 -22.91 -2.94 4.31
C HIS A 108 -22.18 -4.00 3.46
N GLN A 109 -22.75 -4.36 2.32
CA GLN A 109 -22.15 -5.33 1.40
C GLN A 109 -20.89 -4.75 0.73
N TRP A 110 -20.91 -3.47 0.36
CA TRP A 110 -19.72 -2.77 -0.14
C TRP A 110 -18.61 -2.67 0.91
N GLN A 111 -18.96 -2.36 2.16
CA GLN A 111 -18.00 -2.35 3.28
C GLN A 111 -17.36 -3.73 3.49
N LYS A 112 -18.17 -4.80 3.43
CA LYS A 112 -17.65 -6.17 3.53
C LYS A 112 -16.71 -6.50 2.38
N PHE A 113 -17.12 -6.22 1.14
CA PHE A 113 -16.29 -6.44 -0.05
C PHE A 113 -14.95 -5.70 0.04
N LEU A 114 -14.97 -4.40 0.37
CA LEU A 114 -13.76 -3.60 0.48
C LEU A 114 -12.89 -3.97 1.69
N GLY A 115 -13.50 -4.51 2.76
CA GLY A 115 -12.76 -5.13 3.85
C GLY A 115 -11.98 -6.36 3.41
N GLU A 116 -12.56 -7.18 2.53
CA GLU A 116 -11.88 -8.34 1.96
C GLU A 116 -10.81 -7.94 0.94
N ILE A 117 -11.07 -6.96 0.07
CA ILE A 117 -10.03 -6.38 -0.80
C ILE A 117 -8.88 -5.81 0.05
N GLN A 118 -9.19 -5.16 1.18
CA GLN A 118 -8.17 -4.65 2.10
C GLN A 118 -7.34 -5.77 2.73
N TRP A 119 -7.96 -6.89 3.10
CA TRP A 119 -7.27 -8.08 3.60
C TRP A 119 -6.32 -8.67 2.55
N LEU A 120 -6.71 -8.61 1.28
CA LEU A 120 -5.93 -9.11 0.15
C LEU A 120 -4.77 -8.21 -0.28
N ARG A 121 -4.62 -6.99 0.25
CA ARG A 121 -3.66 -6.00 -0.25
C ARG A 121 -2.22 -6.52 -0.31
N SER A 122 -1.83 -7.45 0.56
CA SER A 122 -0.51 -8.08 0.59
C SER A 122 -0.22 -8.97 -0.62
N THR A 123 -1.24 -9.51 -1.29
CA THR A 123 -1.12 -10.31 -2.51
C THR A 123 -1.62 -9.56 -3.74
N PHE A 124 -2.25 -8.40 -3.54
CA PHE A 124 -2.99 -7.67 -4.56
C PHE A 124 -2.09 -6.68 -5.32
N GLN A 125 -2.01 -6.89 -6.63
CA GLN A 125 -1.15 -6.14 -7.54
C GLN A 125 -1.67 -4.76 -7.97
N ILE A 126 -2.85 -4.33 -7.51
CA ILE A 126 -3.42 -3.04 -7.92
C ILE A 126 -2.89 -1.89 -7.04
N PRO A 127 -2.42 -0.78 -7.64
CA PRO A 127 -2.09 0.45 -6.93
C PRO A 127 -3.24 1.02 -6.09
N THR A 128 -2.92 1.74 -5.02
CA THR A 128 -3.93 2.38 -4.16
C THR A 128 -4.82 3.37 -4.91
N GLY A 129 -4.26 4.11 -5.88
CA GLY A 129 -5.01 5.08 -6.67
C GLY A 129 -6.12 4.46 -7.51
N ASP A 130 -5.88 3.28 -8.07
CA ASP A 130 -6.80 2.62 -8.99
C ASP A 130 -8.00 2.01 -8.27
N ILE A 131 -7.84 1.61 -7.00
CA ILE A 131 -8.95 1.14 -6.14
C ILE A 131 -9.64 2.28 -5.37
N LYS A 132 -9.04 3.47 -5.31
CA LYS A 132 -9.56 4.61 -4.54
C LYS A 132 -11.01 4.98 -4.90
N PRO A 133 -11.44 4.99 -6.18
CA PRO A 133 -12.84 5.26 -6.53
C PRO A 133 -13.83 4.35 -5.82
N LEU A 134 -13.47 3.09 -5.55
CA LEU A 134 -14.32 2.17 -4.80
C LEU A 134 -14.42 2.53 -3.32
N TYR A 135 -13.38 3.09 -2.71
CA TYR A 135 -13.48 3.60 -1.33
C TYR A 135 -14.25 4.91 -1.26
N ASP A 136 -14.19 5.73 -2.31
CA ASP A 136 -14.92 7.00 -2.37
C ASP A 136 -16.44 6.79 -2.40
N ILE A 137 -16.94 5.67 -2.94
CA ILE A 137 -18.37 5.31 -2.85
C ILE A 137 -18.83 5.02 -1.42
N LEU A 138 -17.93 4.85 -0.44
CA LEU A 138 -18.33 4.64 0.96
C LEU A 138 -18.64 5.97 1.67
N LYS A 139 -18.34 7.11 1.05
CA LYS A 139 -18.58 8.45 1.62
C LYS A 139 -20.03 8.85 1.39
N GLY A 140 -20.79 9.14 2.45
CA GLY A 140 -22.17 9.61 2.31
C GLY A 140 -23.04 9.12 3.46
N ASP A 141 -24.26 8.69 3.13
CA ASP A 141 -25.20 8.13 4.10
C ASP A 141 -24.58 6.93 4.83
N SER A 142 -24.54 6.99 6.16
CA SER A 142 -23.97 5.96 7.03
C SER A 142 -24.90 4.75 7.25
N SER A 143 -26.13 4.80 6.73
CA SER A 143 -27.09 3.71 6.92
C SER A 143 -26.64 2.43 6.18
N PRO A 144 -26.50 1.29 6.88
CA PRO A 144 -26.03 0.03 6.29
C PRO A 144 -26.89 -0.51 5.15
N THR A 145 -28.18 -0.13 5.10
CA THR A 145 -29.15 -0.59 4.09
C THR A 145 -29.25 0.36 2.90
N SER A 146 -28.54 1.48 2.90
CA SER A 146 -28.62 2.46 1.82
C SER A 146 -28.10 1.85 0.53
N LEU A 147 -28.89 2.04 -0.53
CA LEU A 147 -28.55 1.56 -1.87
C LEU A 147 -27.48 2.45 -2.48
N TRP A 148 -26.47 1.82 -3.08
CA TRP A 148 -25.36 2.52 -3.70
C TRP A 148 -25.33 2.30 -5.21
N GLU A 149 -25.25 3.41 -5.94
CA GLU A 149 -24.98 3.40 -7.38
C GLU A 149 -23.50 3.65 -7.63
N LEU A 150 -22.87 2.80 -8.43
CA LEU A 150 -21.47 2.96 -8.80
C LEU A 150 -21.30 4.10 -9.81
N THR A 151 -20.40 5.03 -9.50
CA THR A 151 -19.93 6.03 -10.46
C THR A 151 -19.18 5.37 -11.62
N PRO A 152 -19.02 6.04 -12.78
CA PRO A 152 -18.22 5.50 -13.89
C PRO A 152 -16.80 5.09 -13.48
N GLU A 153 -16.15 5.89 -12.63
CA GLU A 153 -14.80 5.65 -12.12
C GLU A 153 -14.78 4.42 -11.21
N ALA A 154 -15.78 4.27 -10.35
CA ALA A 154 -15.92 3.10 -9.48
C ALA A 154 -16.18 1.81 -10.29
N LYS A 155 -16.95 1.87 -11.39
CA LYS A 155 -17.15 0.73 -12.30
C LYS A 155 -15.85 0.33 -13.00
N ALA A 156 -15.05 1.30 -13.44
CA ALA A 156 -13.76 1.03 -14.07
C ALA A 156 -12.77 0.42 -13.07
N ALA A 157 -12.68 0.98 -11.86
CA ALA A 157 -11.88 0.43 -10.77
C ALA A 157 -12.30 -0.99 -10.41
N LEU A 158 -13.61 -1.26 -10.39
CA LEU A 158 -14.14 -2.58 -10.13
C LEU A 158 -13.72 -3.60 -11.18
N ALA A 159 -13.81 -3.26 -12.47
CA ALA A 159 -13.40 -4.15 -13.54
C ALA A 159 -11.91 -4.52 -13.43
N GLN A 160 -11.06 -3.56 -13.05
CA GLN A 160 -9.65 -3.84 -12.78
C GLN A 160 -9.47 -4.79 -11.58
N VAL A 161 -10.22 -4.57 -10.50
CA VAL A 161 -10.24 -5.45 -9.33
C VAL A 161 -10.64 -6.87 -9.71
N GLU A 162 -11.71 -7.04 -10.49
CA GLU A 162 -12.17 -8.35 -10.97
C GLU A 162 -11.08 -9.08 -11.76
N GLN A 163 -10.38 -8.39 -12.66
CA GLN A 163 -9.27 -9.00 -13.41
C GLN A 163 -8.12 -9.39 -12.48
N ALA A 164 -7.71 -8.52 -11.55
CA ALA A 164 -6.62 -8.83 -10.64
C ALA A 164 -6.94 -9.97 -9.65
N LEU A 165 -8.21 -10.18 -9.32
CA LEU A 165 -8.63 -11.31 -8.48
C LEU A 165 -8.47 -12.67 -9.19
N LEU A 166 -8.48 -12.71 -10.54
CA LEU A 166 -8.27 -13.94 -11.29
C LEU A 166 -6.80 -14.42 -11.24
N ASP A 167 -5.87 -13.47 -11.21
CA ASP A 167 -4.43 -13.72 -11.23
C ASP A 167 -3.78 -13.55 -9.85
N LEU A 168 -4.57 -13.67 -8.77
CA LEU A 168 -4.13 -13.35 -7.42
C LEU A 168 -3.18 -14.41 -6.86
N HIS A 169 -1.91 -14.25 -7.15
CA HIS A 169 -0.87 -15.21 -6.80
C HIS A 169 0.43 -14.49 -6.42
N VAL A 170 1.08 -14.97 -5.36
CA VAL A 170 2.43 -14.56 -4.99
C VAL A 170 3.29 -15.78 -4.68
N GLN A 171 4.59 -15.67 -4.93
CA GLN A 171 5.59 -16.69 -4.64
C GLN A 171 5.89 -16.76 -3.13
N GLN A 172 6.34 -17.93 -2.68
CA GLN A 172 6.90 -18.06 -1.33
C GLN A 172 8.33 -17.49 -1.32
N VAL A 173 8.75 -16.98 -0.16
CA VAL A 173 10.13 -16.51 0.01
C VAL A 173 11.11 -17.67 -0.01
N ASP A 174 12.15 -17.57 -0.84
CA ASP A 174 13.32 -18.45 -0.80
C ASP A 174 14.40 -17.80 0.08
N TYR A 175 14.61 -18.33 1.27
CA TYR A 175 15.61 -17.81 2.23
C TYR A 175 17.05 -17.95 1.75
N GLY A 176 17.32 -18.80 0.74
CA GLY A 176 18.64 -18.93 0.11
C GLY A 176 18.93 -17.85 -0.94
N ARG A 177 17.96 -16.99 -1.27
CA ARG A 177 18.09 -15.94 -2.28
C ARG A 177 18.01 -14.54 -1.68
N PRO A 178 18.66 -13.54 -2.32
CA PRO A 178 18.51 -12.15 -1.92
C PRO A 178 17.06 -11.70 -2.14
N LEU A 179 16.47 -11.09 -1.12
CA LEU A 179 15.14 -10.50 -1.18
C LEU A 179 15.27 -9.04 -1.63
N GLN A 180 14.53 -8.64 -2.65
CA GLN A 180 14.55 -7.26 -3.15
C GLN A 180 13.26 -6.55 -2.76
N LEU A 181 13.35 -5.26 -2.43
CA LEU A 181 12.19 -4.37 -2.37
C LEU A 181 12.20 -3.49 -3.62
N LEU A 182 11.16 -3.59 -4.44
CA LEU A 182 10.95 -2.72 -5.59
C LEU A 182 9.93 -1.65 -5.21
N VAL A 183 10.29 -0.38 -5.37
CA VAL A 183 9.35 0.74 -5.28
C VAL A 183 8.88 1.09 -6.68
N LEU A 184 7.62 0.78 -6.97
CA LEU A 184 6.98 1.01 -8.26
C LEU A 184 6.26 2.37 -8.24
N PRO A 185 6.51 3.24 -9.23
CA PRO A 185 5.78 4.49 -9.34
C PRO A 185 4.32 4.25 -9.76
N SER A 186 3.41 5.06 -9.24
CA SER A 186 2.00 5.14 -9.61
C SER A 186 1.45 6.54 -9.34
N LYS A 187 0.36 6.92 -10.01
CA LYS A 187 -0.15 8.32 -10.05
C LYS A 187 -0.52 8.90 -8.68
N PHE A 188 -1.06 8.07 -7.79
CA PHE A 188 -1.60 8.51 -6.50
C PHE A 188 -0.62 8.31 -5.34
N SER A 189 0.01 7.14 -5.28
CA SER A 189 0.98 6.79 -4.24
C SER A 189 1.91 5.69 -4.74
N PRO A 190 3.17 5.63 -4.30
CA PRO A 190 4.03 4.53 -4.69
C PRO A 190 3.48 3.18 -4.19
N THR A 191 3.82 2.12 -4.91
CA THR A 191 3.51 0.74 -4.53
C THR A 191 4.81 -0.02 -4.34
N GLY A 192 4.97 -0.66 -3.18
CA GLY A 192 6.12 -1.51 -2.90
C GLY A 192 5.82 -2.96 -3.27
N MET A 193 6.85 -3.69 -3.68
CA MET A 193 6.76 -5.11 -3.97
C MET A 193 8.04 -5.82 -3.53
N PHE A 194 7.91 -6.80 -2.64
CA PHE A 194 8.98 -7.75 -2.37
C PHE A 194 9.11 -8.73 -3.52
N TRP A 195 10.35 -8.95 -3.96
CA TRP A 195 10.65 -9.63 -5.22
C TRP A 195 11.87 -10.54 -5.12
N GLN A 196 11.80 -11.69 -5.79
CA GLN A 196 12.95 -12.55 -6.09
C GLN A 196 12.94 -12.96 -7.57
N THR A 197 12.22 -14.03 -7.91
CA THR A 197 11.93 -14.43 -9.30
C THR A 197 10.55 -14.01 -9.76
N GLY A 198 9.77 -13.45 -8.85
CA GLY A 198 8.39 -13.00 -9.01
C GLY A 198 7.94 -12.25 -7.76
N PRO A 199 6.67 -11.80 -7.74
CA PRO A 199 6.10 -11.07 -6.61
C PRO A 199 5.96 -12.00 -5.41
N ILE A 200 6.40 -11.55 -4.23
CA ILE A 200 6.28 -12.30 -2.96
C ILE A 200 5.25 -11.66 -2.05
N TYR A 201 5.27 -10.33 -1.97
CA TYR A 201 4.38 -9.57 -1.09
C TYR A 201 4.32 -8.11 -1.54
N TRP A 202 3.13 -7.54 -1.53
CA TRP A 202 2.87 -6.17 -1.92
C TRP A 202 2.72 -5.25 -0.71
N VAL A 203 3.33 -4.08 -0.79
CA VAL A 203 3.30 -3.04 0.23
C VAL A 203 2.56 -1.84 -0.34
N HIS A 204 1.54 -1.39 0.36
CA HIS A 204 0.71 -0.27 -0.06
C HIS A 204 0.56 0.75 1.06
N LEU A 205 0.46 2.03 0.67
CA LEU A 205 0.01 3.10 1.56
C LEU A 205 -1.52 3.17 1.61
N SER A 206 -2.04 3.82 2.65
CA SER A 206 -3.48 4.00 2.82
C SER A 206 -4.08 4.82 1.68
N ALA A 207 -5.30 4.46 1.26
CA ALA A 207 -6.09 5.24 0.30
C ALA A 207 -6.71 6.50 0.92
N SER A 208 -6.76 6.58 2.25
CA SER A 208 -7.40 7.68 2.96
C SER A 208 -6.65 8.99 2.72
N PRO A 209 -7.35 10.09 2.40
CA PRO A 209 -6.71 11.37 2.16
C PRO A 209 -6.03 11.86 3.45
N THR A 210 -4.74 12.17 3.35
CA THR A 210 -4.05 12.88 4.41
C THR A 210 -4.52 14.33 4.43
N LYS A 211 -4.63 14.93 5.63
CA LYS A 211 -4.93 16.37 5.77
C LYS A 211 -3.80 17.28 5.24
N VAL A 212 -2.66 16.67 4.91
CA VAL A 212 -1.45 17.33 4.42
C VAL A 212 -1.15 16.80 3.04
N LEU A 213 -0.86 17.70 2.10
CA LEU A 213 -0.39 17.36 0.77
C LEU A 213 1.08 16.96 0.86
N ASN A 214 1.35 15.67 0.74
CA ASN A 214 2.71 15.15 0.79
C ASN A 214 3.29 15.08 -0.62
N PRO A 215 4.51 15.59 -0.83
CA PRO A 215 5.30 15.27 -2.02
C PRO A 215 5.46 13.76 -2.24
N TYR A 216 5.66 13.36 -3.49
CA TYR A 216 5.79 11.96 -3.88
C TYR A 216 6.94 11.26 -3.17
N TYR A 217 8.08 11.95 -3.01
CA TYR A 217 9.23 11.42 -2.28
C TYR A 217 8.96 11.22 -0.79
N GLU A 218 8.06 12.01 -0.17
CA GLU A 218 7.61 11.78 1.20
C GLU A 218 6.71 10.52 1.28
N LEU A 219 5.93 10.25 0.24
CA LEU A 219 5.18 9.00 0.17
C LEU A 219 6.11 7.80 -0.05
N VAL A 220 7.15 7.94 -0.87
CA VAL A 220 8.14 6.86 -1.05
C VAL A 220 8.83 6.54 0.26
N ILE A 221 9.30 7.53 1.02
CA ILE A 221 9.97 7.25 2.29
C ILE A 221 9.03 6.62 3.33
N GLN A 222 7.76 7.04 3.39
CA GLN A 222 6.74 6.40 4.23
C GLN A 222 6.54 4.93 3.86
N LEU A 223 6.50 4.63 2.55
CA LEU A 223 6.39 3.26 2.06
C LEU A 223 7.62 2.43 2.45
N LEU A 224 8.82 2.99 2.35
CA LEU A 224 10.07 2.31 2.73
C LEU A 224 10.11 1.93 4.22
N TRP A 225 9.73 2.87 5.10
CA TRP A 225 9.62 2.59 6.53
C TRP A 225 8.61 1.49 6.82
N ARG A 226 7.43 1.56 6.20
CA ARG A 226 6.40 0.51 6.30
C ARG A 226 6.92 -0.84 5.81
N ALA A 227 7.66 -0.87 4.70
CA ALA A 227 8.23 -2.10 4.15
C ALA A 227 9.28 -2.70 5.11
N LYS A 228 10.08 -1.86 5.79
CA LYS A 228 11.05 -2.29 6.79
C LYS A 228 10.40 -2.94 8.03
N GLU A 229 9.25 -2.45 8.45
CA GLU A 229 8.47 -3.11 9.51
C GLU A 229 7.88 -4.44 9.03
N LEU A 230 7.29 -4.43 7.83
CA LEU A 230 6.63 -5.61 7.25
C LEU A 230 7.62 -6.73 6.93
N THR A 231 8.82 -6.43 6.43
CA THR A 231 9.80 -7.45 6.03
C THR A 231 10.22 -8.31 7.22
N LEU A 232 10.45 -7.69 8.38
CA LEU A 232 10.80 -8.39 9.62
C LEU A 232 9.62 -9.18 10.16
N ALA A 233 8.42 -8.59 10.19
CA ALA A 233 7.22 -9.27 10.69
C ALA A 233 6.79 -10.46 9.81
N THR A 234 6.98 -10.36 8.49
CA THR A 234 6.46 -11.35 7.53
C THR A 234 7.51 -12.42 7.20
N PHE A 235 8.77 -12.03 7.04
CA PHE A 235 9.84 -12.94 6.59
C PHE A 235 10.89 -13.19 7.66
N GLY A 236 10.89 -12.47 8.78
CA GLY A 236 11.94 -12.61 9.80
C GLY A 236 13.34 -12.22 9.31
N LYS A 237 13.46 -11.57 8.13
CA LYS A 237 14.72 -11.05 7.58
C LYS A 237 14.52 -9.68 6.95
N MET A 238 15.60 -8.91 6.87
CA MET A 238 15.63 -7.69 6.06
C MET A 238 15.75 -8.04 4.58
N PHE A 239 15.25 -7.14 3.72
CA PHE A 239 15.56 -7.19 2.31
C PHE A 239 17.02 -6.79 2.05
N ASP A 240 17.60 -7.43 1.05
CA ASP A 240 19.01 -7.35 0.69
C ASP A 240 19.28 -6.22 -0.30
N ASN A 241 18.34 -5.95 -1.22
CA ASN A 241 18.46 -4.86 -2.21
C ASN A 241 17.21 -4.00 -2.23
N LEU A 242 17.40 -2.71 -2.52
CA LEU A 242 16.34 -1.74 -2.72
C LEU A 242 16.40 -1.19 -4.14
N VAL A 243 15.30 -1.27 -4.89
CA VAL A 243 15.16 -0.63 -6.19
C VAL A 243 14.21 0.55 -6.07
N LEU A 244 14.74 1.75 -6.29
CA LEU A 244 13.99 3.01 -6.26
C LEU A 244 13.72 3.51 -7.67
N PRO A 245 12.70 4.34 -7.84
CA PRO A 245 12.48 5.04 -9.11
C PRO A 245 13.45 6.22 -9.30
N TYR A 246 14.35 6.49 -8.35
CA TYR A 246 15.25 7.65 -8.32
C TYR A 246 16.65 7.28 -8.79
N VAL A 247 17.29 8.17 -9.56
CA VAL A 247 18.73 8.08 -9.86
C VAL A 247 19.58 8.49 -8.64
N GLN A 248 20.88 8.21 -8.67
CA GLN A 248 21.75 8.47 -7.52
C GLN A 248 21.78 9.95 -7.11
N GLU A 249 21.84 10.89 -8.07
CA GLU A 249 21.88 12.32 -7.75
C GLU A 249 20.62 12.79 -7.01
N MET A 250 19.48 12.19 -7.35
CA MET A 250 18.19 12.44 -6.71
C MET A 250 18.20 11.93 -5.26
N ILE A 251 18.73 10.72 -5.03
CA ILE A 251 18.85 10.13 -3.69
C ILE A 251 19.80 10.97 -2.82
N ASP A 252 20.92 11.44 -3.37
CA ASP A 252 21.88 12.29 -2.65
C ASP A 252 21.25 13.63 -2.23
N THR A 253 20.40 14.20 -3.10
CA THR A 253 19.64 15.42 -2.80
C THR A 253 18.64 15.16 -1.68
N LEU A 254 17.88 14.07 -1.76
CA LEU A 254 16.95 13.64 -0.71
C LEU A 254 17.63 13.45 0.63
N GLN A 255 18.80 12.80 0.64
CA GLN A 255 19.57 12.57 1.85
C GLN A 255 20.01 13.89 2.51
N LYS A 256 20.35 14.91 1.72
CA LYS A 256 20.82 16.21 2.22
C LYS A 256 19.69 17.11 2.69
N GLU A 257 18.58 17.12 1.94
CA GLU A 257 17.49 18.08 2.15
C GLU A 257 16.36 17.55 3.04
N HIS A 258 16.22 16.22 3.20
CA HIS A 258 15.11 15.60 3.91
C HIS A 258 15.56 14.65 5.03
N GLU A 259 15.17 14.98 6.27
CA GLU A 259 15.55 14.23 7.47
C GLU A 259 15.08 12.77 7.43
N SER A 260 13.82 12.51 7.04
CA SER A 260 13.26 11.16 6.94
C SER A 260 14.06 10.26 6.01
N TRP A 261 14.56 10.82 4.90
CA TRP A 261 15.41 10.14 3.93
C TRP A 261 16.80 9.88 4.51
N CYS A 262 17.42 10.90 5.11
CA CYS A 262 18.70 10.77 5.80
C CYS A 262 18.68 9.65 6.85
N LEU A 263 17.65 9.63 7.71
CA LEU A 263 17.49 8.61 8.74
C LEU A 263 17.34 7.21 8.14
N PHE A 264 16.49 7.04 7.13
CA PHE A 264 16.31 5.74 6.51
C PHE A 264 17.62 5.22 5.92
N LEU A 265 18.31 6.04 5.12
CA LEU A 265 19.57 5.69 4.47
C LEU A 265 20.68 5.38 5.49
N CYS A 266 20.73 6.10 6.61
CA CYS A 266 21.63 5.78 7.73
C CYS A 266 21.34 4.41 8.38
N THR A 267 20.15 3.85 8.20
CA THR A 267 19.78 2.54 8.76
C THR A 267 19.70 1.42 7.71
N PHE A 268 20.00 1.73 6.44
CA PHE A 268 19.96 0.77 5.34
C PHE A 268 21.31 0.76 4.64
N TYR A 269 22.14 -0.22 4.99
CA TYR A 269 23.51 -0.35 4.51
C TYR A 269 23.65 -1.25 3.28
N SER A 270 22.53 -1.65 2.69
CA SER A 270 22.52 -2.57 1.55
C SER A 270 22.43 -1.83 0.22
N GLN A 271 22.51 -2.56 -0.89
CA GLN A 271 22.55 -1.97 -2.23
C GLN A 271 21.24 -1.26 -2.56
N ILE A 272 21.37 -0.03 -3.06
CA ILE A 272 20.28 0.74 -3.67
C ILE A 272 20.56 0.84 -5.16
N ASP A 273 19.57 0.51 -5.97
CA ASP A 273 19.62 0.54 -7.44
C ASP A 273 18.39 1.27 -7.98
N ASN A 274 18.40 1.60 -9.26
CA ASN A 274 17.27 2.11 -10.02
C ASN A 274 16.88 1.22 -11.22
N HIS A 275 17.59 0.11 -11.41
CA HIS A 275 17.30 -0.85 -12.46
C HIS A 275 16.30 -1.91 -11.99
N TYR A 276 15.08 -1.83 -12.51
CA TYR A 276 14.06 -2.83 -12.25
C TYR A 276 14.34 -4.16 -12.96
N PRO A 277 13.98 -5.30 -12.36
CA PRO A 277 13.95 -6.59 -13.05
C PRO A 277 13.10 -6.54 -14.32
N LYS A 278 13.53 -7.28 -15.36
CA LYS A 278 12.77 -7.39 -16.61
C LYS A 278 11.59 -8.34 -16.43
N HIS A 279 10.38 -7.80 -16.30
CA HIS A 279 9.16 -8.58 -16.16
C HIS A 279 7.94 -7.75 -16.59
N GLU A 280 6.99 -8.37 -17.30
CA GLU A 280 5.79 -7.69 -17.85
C GLU A 280 4.98 -6.93 -16.78
N LEU A 281 4.74 -7.58 -15.63
CA LEU A 281 4.09 -6.97 -14.46
C LEU A 281 4.76 -5.66 -14.00
N ILE A 282 6.08 -5.52 -14.15
CA ILE A 282 6.80 -4.32 -13.71
C ILE A 282 6.71 -3.23 -14.78
N GLU A 283 6.74 -3.60 -16.06
CA GLU A 283 6.63 -2.65 -17.18
C GLU A 283 5.31 -1.88 -17.15
N SER A 284 4.21 -2.49 -16.70
CA SER A 284 2.91 -1.79 -16.58
C SER A 284 2.94 -0.62 -15.59
N PHE A 285 3.83 -0.64 -14.58
CA PHE A 285 4.01 0.45 -13.62
C PHE A 285 4.95 1.55 -14.11
N LYS A 286 5.89 1.23 -15.02
CA LYS A 286 6.88 2.19 -15.53
C LYS A 286 6.30 3.30 -16.41
N VAL A 287 5.03 3.20 -16.80
CA VAL A 287 4.33 4.20 -17.62
C VAL A 287 4.00 5.48 -16.81
N CYS A 288 4.13 5.43 -15.48
CA CYS A 288 3.89 6.60 -14.64
C CYS A 288 5.15 7.47 -14.50
N SER A 289 5.12 8.67 -15.09
CA SER A 289 6.06 9.72 -14.71
C SER A 289 5.67 10.32 -13.36
N PHE A 290 6.63 10.49 -12.47
CA PHE A 290 6.53 11.32 -11.27
C PHE A 290 7.59 12.41 -11.38
N ILE A 291 7.34 13.58 -10.81
CA ILE A 291 8.23 14.72 -10.89
C ILE A 291 9.15 14.69 -9.66
N PHE A 292 10.47 14.61 -9.88
CA PHE A 292 11.47 14.62 -8.80
C PHE A 292 12.87 15.12 -9.26
N PRO A 293 13.47 16.19 -8.67
CA PRO A 293 12.84 17.33 -7.98
C PRO A 293 13.12 18.74 -8.59
N ARG A 294 12.16 19.64 -8.28
CA ARG A 294 12.12 21.13 -8.22
C ARG A 294 12.41 21.97 -9.48
N LEU A 295 11.34 22.41 -10.15
CA LEU A 295 11.33 23.61 -10.98
C LEU A 295 11.25 24.90 -10.14
N VAL A 296 10.59 24.84 -8.98
CA VAL A 296 10.41 26.01 -8.10
C VAL A 296 11.65 26.24 -7.23
N THR A 297 12.18 27.46 -7.27
CA THR A 297 13.30 27.88 -6.42
C THR A 297 12.88 29.04 -5.52
N GLN A 298 13.54 29.17 -4.36
CA GLN A 298 13.29 30.28 -3.44
C GLN A 298 14.00 31.58 -3.85
N SER A 299 14.94 31.49 -4.77
CA SER A 299 15.70 32.65 -5.25
C SER A 299 15.09 33.17 -6.56
N PRO A 300 14.88 34.48 -6.72
CA PRO A 300 14.38 35.03 -7.97
C PRO A 300 15.26 34.62 -9.15
N LEU A 301 14.62 34.18 -10.23
CA LEU A 301 15.28 33.81 -11.48
C LEU A 301 15.70 35.04 -12.26
N HIS A 302 16.89 35.01 -12.86
CA HIS A 302 17.39 36.07 -13.72
C HIS A 302 16.68 36.04 -15.08
N ASN A 303 16.27 37.20 -15.60
CA ASN A 303 15.49 37.35 -16.85
C ASN A 303 14.11 36.64 -16.88
N ALA A 304 13.58 36.24 -15.72
CA ALA A 304 12.23 35.68 -15.62
C ALA A 304 11.17 36.78 -15.49
N ARG A 305 9.98 36.52 -16.02
CA ARG A 305 8.84 37.45 -15.97
C ARG A 305 8.38 37.62 -14.52
N THR A 306 8.21 38.87 -14.09
CA THR A 306 7.68 39.16 -12.75
C THR A 306 6.15 39.19 -12.80
N VAL A 307 5.52 38.41 -11.93
CA VAL A 307 4.07 38.28 -11.83
C VAL A 307 3.64 38.51 -10.39
N PHE A 308 2.64 39.34 -10.17
CA PHE A 308 2.00 39.55 -8.88
C PHE A 308 0.61 38.91 -8.90
N THR A 309 0.29 38.16 -7.85
CA THR A 309 -0.99 37.47 -7.70
C THR A 309 -1.64 37.87 -6.38
N ASP A 310 -2.92 38.22 -6.42
CA ASP A 310 -3.76 38.51 -5.25
C ASP A 310 -5.18 38.02 -5.54
N ALA A 311 -5.92 37.62 -4.50
CA ALA A 311 -7.30 37.20 -4.67
C ALA A 311 -8.17 37.40 -3.42
N SER A 312 -9.47 37.58 -3.67
CA SER A 312 -10.50 37.61 -2.61
C SER A 312 -11.57 36.55 -2.87
N GLY A 313 -12.11 35.94 -1.81
CA GLY A 313 -13.05 34.80 -1.92
C GLY A 313 -14.41 35.12 -2.58
N ASN A 314 -14.86 36.36 -2.56
CA ASN A 314 -16.11 36.82 -3.19
C ASN A 314 -15.89 38.11 -3.99
N GLY A 315 -14.76 38.18 -4.69
CA GLY A 315 -14.40 39.33 -5.50
C GLY A 315 -13.74 38.86 -6.78
N TYR A 316 -12.44 39.10 -6.88
CA TYR A 316 -11.65 38.75 -8.04
C TYR A 316 -10.34 38.08 -7.62
N ALA A 317 -9.87 37.19 -8.48
CA ALA A 317 -8.46 36.84 -8.60
C ALA A 317 -7.83 37.78 -9.62
N VAL A 318 -6.67 38.31 -9.29
CA VAL A 318 -5.96 39.30 -10.08
C VAL A 318 -4.54 38.83 -10.35
N VAL A 319 -4.14 38.88 -11.61
CA VAL A 319 -2.77 38.62 -12.05
C VAL A 319 -2.26 39.87 -12.74
N VAL A 320 -1.15 40.41 -12.24
CA VAL A 320 -0.49 41.60 -12.80
C VAL A 320 0.92 41.24 -13.23
N SER A 321 1.26 41.51 -14.48
CA SER A 321 2.62 41.36 -14.99
C SER A 321 2.90 42.40 -16.07
N GLU A 322 3.90 43.25 -15.84
CA GLU A 322 4.28 44.34 -16.77
C GLU A 322 3.07 45.21 -17.16
N ASN A 323 2.58 45.07 -18.40
CA ASN A 323 1.43 45.81 -18.94
C ASN A 323 0.15 44.97 -19.00
N ILE A 324 0.18 43.74 -18.50
CA ILE A 324 -0.94 42.81 -18.49
C ILE A 324 -1.57 42.82 -17.10
N THR A 325 -2.88 43.00 -17.06
CA THR A 325 -3.68 42.84 -15.85
C THR A 325 -4.90 42.02 -16.22
N GLU A 326 -5.04 40.87 -15.59
CA GLU A 326 -6.21 40.01 -15.74
C GLU A 326 -7.00 39.97 -14.44
N HIS A 327 -8.33 40.02 -14.57
CA HIS A 327 -9.26 39.91 -13.45
C HIS A 327 -10.29 38.83 -13.76
N VAL A 328 -10.41 37.84 -12.87
CA VAL A 328 -11.39 36.76 -13.00
C VAL A 328 -12.23 36.68 -11.73
N SER A 329 -13.55 36.62 -11.89
CA SER A 329 -14.49 36.55 -10.77
C SER A 329 -14.35 35.24 -9.99
N THR A 330 -14.17 35.33 -8.68
CA THR A 330 -13.94 34.19 -7.76
C THR A 330 -15.21 33.77 -7.00
N SER A 331 -16.37 33.85 -7.64
CA SER A 331 -17.68 33.62 -7.01
C SER A 331 -17.74 32.27 -6.28
N ASN A 332 -18.10 32.28 -4.99
CA ASN A 332 -18.24 31.09 -4.12
C ASN A 332 -16.90 30.39 -3.76
N MET A 333 -15.79 31.12 -3.72
CA MET A 333 -14.51 30.57 -3.24
C MET A 333 -14.22 31.04 -1.80
N SER A 334 -13.54 30.22 -1.01
CA SER A 334 -12.86 30.73 0.20
C SER A 334 -11.66 31.60 -0.19
N ALA A 335 -11.16 32.43 0.72
CA ALA A 335 -9.97 33.24 0.47
C ALA A 335 -8.78 32.37 -0.01
N GLN A 336 -8.51 31.24 0.64
CA GLN A 336 -7.43 30.32 0.24
C GLN A 336 -7.63 29.70 -1.15
N GLN A 337 -8.88 29.39 -1.52
CA GLN A 337 -9.18 28.87 -2.86
C GLN A 337 -9.01 29.94 -3.94
N ALA A 338 -9.44 31.17 -3.67
CA ALA A 338 -9.26 32.28 -4.60
C ALA A 338 -7.77 32.57 -4.84
N GLU A 339 -6.96 32.51 -3.79
CA GLU A 339 -5.50 32.73 -3.86
C GLU A 339 -4.78 31.65 -4.68
N LEU A 340 -5.14 30.37 -4.47
CA LEU A 340 -4.66 29.29 -5.34
C LEU A 340 -5.13 29.44 -6.78
N PHE A 341 -6.34 29.95 -6.98
CA PHE A 341 -6.89 30.18 -8.31
C PHE A 341 -6.13 31.31 -9.05
N ALA A 342 -5.74 32.39 -8.36
CA ALA A 342 -4.89 33.44 -8.93
C ALA A 342 -3.52 32.91 -9.34
N LEU A 343 -2.92 32.03 -8.53
CA LEU A 343 -1.68 31.35 -8.90
C LEU A 343 -1.86 30.47 -10.15
N GLN A 344 -2.92 29.65 -10.19
CA GLN A 344 -3.22 28.79 -11.33
C GLN A 344 -3.40 29.63 -12.61
N LEU A 345 -4.10 30.75 -12.51
CA LEU A 345 -4.32 31.68 -13.60
C LEU A 345 -2.99 32.22 -14.13
N ALA A 346 -2.10 32.69 -13.25
CA ALA A 346 -0.77 33.16 -13.63
C ALA A 346 0.03 32.11 -14.41
N LEU A 347 0.00 30.85 -13.96
CA LEU A 347 0.70 29.75 -14.65
C LEU A 347 0.07 29.42 -16.01
N GLN A 348 -1.25 29.55 -16.15
CA GLN A 348 -1.96 29.31 -17.41
C GLN A 348 -1.77 30.44 -18.43
N MET A 349 -1.61 31.69 -17.95
CA MET A 349 -1.32 32.84 -18.80
C MET A 349 0.07 32.76 -19.45
N PHE A 350 1.04 32.21 -18.72
CA PHE A 350 2.44 32.15 -19.14
C PHE A 350 3.00 30.71 -19.08
N PRO A 351 2.44 29.75 -19.85
CA PRO A 351 2.72 28.33 -19.68
C PRO A 351 4.14 27.90 -20.13
N THR A 352 4.87 28.77 -20.83
CA THR A 352 6.19 28.49 -21.40
C THR A 352 7.29 29.45 -20.92
N GLU A 353 6.98 30.34 -19.97
CA GLU A 353 7.93 31.34 -19.47
C GLU A 353 8.40 30.98 -18.06
N ASP A 354 9.65 31.33 -17.74
CA ASP A 354 10.13 31.32 -16.37
C ASP A 354 9.53 32.50 -15.61
N LEU A 355 8.94 32.24 -14.45
CA LEU A 355 8.18 33.23 -13.68
C LEU A 355 8.80 33.49 -12.29
N ASN A 356 8.88 34.76 -11.92
CA ASN A 356 9.05 35.24 -10.55
C ASN A 356 7.68 35.66 -10.01
N ILE A 357 7.02 34.76 -9.28
CA ILE A 357 5.67 34.99 -8.74
C ILE A 357 5.76 35.56 -7.32
N TYR A 358 5.12 36.72 -7.10
CA TYR A 358 4.99 37.38 -5.82
C TYR A 358 3.54 37.32 -5.35
N THR A 359 3.33 36.77 -4.17
CA THR A 359 2.02 36.67 -3.49
C THR A 359 2.18 37.10 -2.04
N ASP A 360 1.17 37.76 -1.49
CA ASP A 360 1.05 38.06 -0.06
C ASP A 360 0.41 36.91 0.74
N SER A 361 -0.09 35.88 0.05
CA SER A 361 -0.64 34.68 0.67
C SER A 361 0.44 33.72 1.15
N CYS A 362 0.68 33.72 2.47
CA CYS A 362 1.56 32.75 3.14
C CYS A 362 1.14 31.28 2.89
N TYR A 363 -0.16 31.04 2.65
CA TYR A 363 -0.67 29.73 2.31
C TYR A 363 -0.18 29.27 0.92
N VAL A 364 -0.35 30.11 -0.10
CA VAL A 364 0.11 29.80 -1.48
C VAL A 364 1.62 29.64 -1.52
N ALA A 365 2.36 30.56 -0.88
CA ALA A 365 3.82 30.52 -0.82
C ALA A 365 4.36 29.20 -0.22
N LYS A 366 3.64 28.60 0.74
CA LYS A 366 4.00 27.29 1.30
C LYS A 366 3.54 26.12 0.44
N ALA A 367 2.32 26.19 -0.09
CA ALA A 367 1.73 25.13 -0.90
C ALA A 367 2.54 24.89 -2.19
N ILE A 368 2.96 25.95 -2.88
CA ILE A 368 3.68 25.83 -4.16
C ILE A 368 5.01 25.06 -4.04
N MET A 369 5.65 25.13 -2.87
CA MET A 369 6.92 24.44 -2.61
C MET A 369 6.77 22.91 -2.59
N VAL A 370 5.55 22.39 -2.47
CA VAL A 370 5.27 20.95 -2.39
C VAL A 370 4.35 20.44 -3.50
N THR A 371 3.49 21.29 -4.07
CA THR A 371 2.46 20.90 -5.05
C THR A 371 3.03 20.31 -6.33
N GLU A 372 4.15 20.85 -6.84
CA GLU A 372 4.81 20.36 -8.07
C GLU A 372 5.17 18.87 -7.97
N THR A 373 5.66 18.49 -6.80
CA THR A 373 6.11 17.13 -6.52
C THR A 373 5.04 16.26 -5.87
N ALA A 374 3.84 16.80 -5.61
CA ALA A 374 2.75 16.04 -5.01
C ALA A 374 2.10 15.12 -6.06
N PRO A 375 1.66 13.91 -5.68
CA PRO A 375 0.89 13.06 -6.57
C PRO A 375 -0.46 13.69 -6.93
N TYR A 376 -1.08 13.15 -7.97
CA TYR A 376 -2.47 13.41 -8.25
C TYR A 376 -3.35 12.85 -7.12
N ILE A 377 -4.20 13.70 -6.51
CA ILE A 377 -5.00 13.35 -5.33
C ILE A 377 -6.45 12.91 -5.64
N GLY A 378 -6.86 12.93 -6.92
CA GLY A 378 -8.23 12.64 -7.33
C GLY A 378 -9.10 13.89 -7.28
#